data_AF-A0A972RTP8-F1
#
_entry.id   AF-A0A972RTP8-F1
#
_cell.length_a   1.000
_cell.length_b   1.000
_cell.length_c   1.000
_cell.angle_alpha   90.00
_cell.angle_beta   90.00
_cell.angle_gamma   90.00
#
_symmetry.space_group_name_H-M   'P 1'
#
loop_
_entity.id
_entity.type
_entity.pdbx_description
1 polymer ?
#
loop_
_entity_poly.entity_id
_entity_poly.type
_entity_poly.pdbx_seq_one_letter_code
_entity_poly.pdbx_strand_id
1 'polypeptide(L)'
;MKKWAIYSKFRDKNDIVAGTTLKDSNYFCDFSLALHTGQDREGILKNREEFMKRFNKSFKFVSLHQIHSSRVVDIDDIELKERWSELNLEADGFVTSKPNLILNILTA
;
A
#
# COMPACT_ATOMS: atom_id res chain seq x y z
N MET A 1 -13.40 1.86 -15.23
CA MET A 1 -13.34 0.58 -14.49
C MET A 1 -12.98 0.84 -13.02
N LYS A 2 -13.37 -0.03 -12.09
CA LYS A 2 -12.98 0.09 -10.67
C LYS A 2 -11.50 -0.28 -10.54
N LYS A 3 -10.69 0.62 -9.99
CA LYS A 3 -9.21 0.48 -9.80
C LYS A 3 -8.83 -0.20 -8.48
N TRP A 4 -9.85 -0.59 -7.72
CA TRP A 4 -9.75 -1.08 -6.35
C TRP A 4 -10.98 -1.93 -6.05
N ALA A 5 -10.76 -3.13 -5.51
CA ALA A 5 -11.80 -4.03 -5.06
C ALA A 5 -11.79 -4.08 -3.52
N ILE A 6 -12.86 -3.61 -2.90
CA ILE A 6 -13.06 -3.70 -1.44
C ILE A 6 -13.49 -5.12 -1.09
N TYR A 7 -12.85 -5.71 -0.08
CA TYR A 7 -13.24 -7.03 0.43
C TYR A 7 -14.60 -6.94 1.13
N SER A 8 -15.59 -7.70 0.65
CA SER A 8 -16.97 -7.65 1.13
C SER A 8 -17.10 -7.88 2.63
N LYS A 9 -16.28 -8.76 3.21
CA LYS A 9 -16.26 -9.05 4.66
C LYS A 9 -15.94 -7.85 5.55
N PHE A 10 -15.37 -6.79 4.99
CA PHE A 10 -15.06 -5.54 5.71
C PHE A 10 -15.92 -4.37 5.27
N ARG A 11 -16.89 -4.57 4.36
CA ARG A 11 -17.68 -3.47 3.79
C ARG A 11 -18.52 -2.72 4.82
N ASP A 12 -19.03 -3.43 5.82
CA ASP A 12 -19.90 -2.86 6.87
C ASP A 12 -19.10 -2.43 8.12
N LYS A 13 -17.76 -2.54 8.06
CA LYS A 13 -16.84 -2.12 9.12
C LYS A 13 -16.33 -0.73 8.81
N ASN A 14 -16.99 0.29 9.36
CA ASN A 14 -16.69 1.70 9.10
C ASN A 14 -15.27 2.13 9.57
N ASP A 15 -14.64 1.33 10.42
CA ASP A 15 -13.31 1.53 10.99
C ASP A 15 -12.20 0.75 10.26
N ILE A 16 -12.54 -0.07 9.25
CA ILE A 16 -11.59 -0.91 8.52
C ILE A 16 -11.62 -0.59 7.03
N VAL A 17 -10.44 -0.38 6.46
CA VAL A 17 -10.22 -0.31 5.01
C VAL A 17 -9.43 -1.54 4.60
N ALA A 18 -9.98 -2.33 3.67
CA ALA A 18 -9.26 -3.47 3.12
C ALA A 18 -9.71 -3.78 1.69
N GLY A 19 -8.75 -4.15 0.85
CA GLY A 19 -8.99 -4.45 -0.55
C GLY A 19 -7.70 -4.65 -1.33
N THR A 20 -7.81 -4.68 -2.64
CA THR A 20 -6.69 -4.80 -3.56
C THR A 20 -6.84 -3.85 -4.73
N THR A 21 -5.73 -3.33 -5.25
CA THR A 21 -5.71 -2.58 -6.51
C THR A 21 -5.84 -3.53 -7.69
N LEU A 22 -6.41 -3.04 -8.78
CA LEU A 22 -6.56 -3.79 -10.04
C LEU A 22 -5.70 -3.15 -11.12
N LYS A 23 -5.18 -3.98 -12.04
CA LYS A 23 -4.50 -3.48 -13.23
C LYS A 23 -5.43 -2.58 -14.04
N ASP A 24 -4.91 -1.46 -14.51
CA ASP A 24 -5.64 -0.50 -15.36
C ASP A 24 -4.70 0.04 -16.44
N SER A 25 -4.91 -0.40 -17.68
CA SER A 25 -4.07 -0.05 -18.83
C SER A 25 -4.13 1.42 -19.24
N ASN A 26 -5.00 2.22 -18.62
CA ASN A 26 -5.01 3.68 -18.80
C ASN A 26 -3.94 4.39 -17.95
N TYR A 27 -3.22 3.65 -17.10
CA TYR A 27 -2.21 4.16 -16.19
C TYR A 27 -0.82 3.62 -16.55
N PHE A 28 0.20 4.33 -16.08
CA PHE A 28 1.59 3.92 -16.25
C PHE A 28 1.80 2.50 -15.69
N CYS A 29 2.40 1.62 -16.49
CA CYS A 29 2.64 0.21 -16.13
C CYS A 29 1.40 -0.48 -15.52
N ASP A 30 0.24 -0.33 -16.17
CA ASP A 30 -1.04 -0.90 -15.74
C ASP A 30 -1.42 -0.57 -14.29
N PHE A 31 -1.11 0.64 -13.83
CA PHE A 31 -1.32 1.10 -12.44
C PHE A 31 -0.43 0.38 -11.41
N SER A 32 0.79 0.01 -11.80
CA SER A 32 1.82 -0.52 -10.88
C SER A 32 2.11 0.46 -9.74
N LEU A 33 2.24 -0.07 -8.53
CA LEU A 33 2.56 0.66 -7.32
C LEU A 33 3.97 0.33 -6.80
N ALA A 34 4.73 -0.53 -7.46
CA ALA A 34 6.02 -1.04 -6.98
C ALA A 34 7.20 -0.22 -7.51
N LEU A 35 8.10 0.22 -6.62
CA LEU A 35 9.28 1.02 -7.01
C LEU A 35 10.52 0.16 -7.33
N HIS A 36 10.52 -1.12 -6.96
CA HIS A 36 11.68 -2.02 -7.07
C HIS A 36 11.69 -2.86 -8.36
N THR A 37 10.84 -2.53 -9.34
CA THR A 37 10.65 -3.31 -10.58
C THR A 37 11.57 -2.87 -11.73
N GLY A 38 12.39 -1.84 -11.55
CA GLY A 38 13.19 -1.22 -12.62
C GLY A 38 12.38 -0.33 -13.58
N GLN A 39 11.09 -0.11 -13.29
CA GLN A 39 10.22 0.80 -14.04
C GLN A 39 10.53 2.27 -13.72
N ASP A 40 10.06 3.19 -14.57
CA ASP A 40 10.23 4.63 -14.32
C ASP A 40 9.61 5.04 -12.98
N ARG A 41 10.46 5.59 -12.11
CA ARG A 41 10.10 5.94 -10.73
C ARG A 41 9.00 6.99 -10.69
N GLU A 42 9.07 8.01 -11.54
CA GLU A 42 8.10 9.10 -11.53
C GLU A 42 6.70 8.62 -11.93
N GLY A 43 6.61 7.74 -12.93
CA GLY A 43 5.36 7.10 -13.35
C GLY A 43 4.70 6.31 -12.22
N ILE A 44 5.49 5.54 -11.45
CA ILE A 44 4.97 4.80 -10.28
C ILE A 44 4.55 5.74 -9.15
N LEU A 45 5.30 6.81 -8.88
CA LEU A 45 4.93 7.79 -7.86
C LEU A 45 3.60 8.48 -8.22
N LYS A 46 3.35 8.80 -9.50
CA LYS A 46 2.06 9.32 -9.97
C LYS A 46 0.91 8.34 -9.73
N ASN A 47 1.13 7.04 -9.96
CA ASN A 47 0.12 6.01 -9.63
C ASN A 47 -0.20 5.98 -8.13
N ARG A 48 0.83 6.04 -7.27
CA ARG A 48 0.65 6.10 -5.80
C ARG A 48 -0.13 7.34 -5.39
N GLU A 49 0.21 8.51 -5.93
CA GLU A 49 -0.52 9.75 -5.68
C GLU A 49 -2.00 9.63 -6.07
N GLU A 50 -2.30 9.11 -7.27
CA GLU A 50 -3.66 8.87 -7.74
C GLU A 50 -4.43 7.86 -6.89
N PHE A 51 -3.74 6.84 -6.36
CA PHE A 51 -4.36 5.90 -5.42
C PHE A 51 -4.69 6.58 -4.09
N MET A 52 -3.74 7.33 -3.53
CA MET A 52 -3.88 8.02 -2.24
C MET A 52 -4.99 9.08 -2.24
N LYS A 53 -5.37 9.66 -3.38
CA LYS A 53 -6.51 10.59 -3.49
C LYS A 53 -7.85 9.99 -3.05
N ARG A 54 -7.96 8.65 -2.98
CA ARG A 54 -9.16 7.94 -2.50
C ARG A 54 -9.35 7.99 -0.98
N PHE A 55 -8.30 8.35 -0.26
CA PHE A 55 -8.27 8.31 1.20
C PHE A 55 -8.08 9.72 1.75
N ASN A 56 -8.58 9.95 2.96
CA ASN A 56 -8.30 11.19 3.68
C ASN A 56 -6.77 11.39 3.83
N LYS A 57 -6.33 12.64 3.95
CA LYS A 57 -4.92 13.01 4.16
C LYS A 57 -4.35 12.47 5.48
N SER A 58 -5.21 12.08 6.43
CA SER A 58 -4.79 11.40 7.67
C SER A 58 -4.20 10.01 7.42
N PHE A 59 -4.58 9.33 6.33
CA PHE A 59 -4.06 8.01 6.02
C PHE A 59 -2.62 8.09 5.49
N LYS A 60 -1.75 7.29 6.12
CA LYS A 60 -0.39 7.00 5.65
C LYS A 60 -0.32 5.57 5.12
N PHE A 61 0.49 5.37 4.10
CA PHE A 61 0.74 4.09 3.43
C PHE A 61 2.13 3.63 3.82
N VAL A 62 2.26 2.34 4.07
CA VAL A 62 3.55 1.75 4.38
C VAL A 62 3.71 0.43 3.66
N SER A 63 4.90 0.19 3.12
CA SER A 63 5.29 -1.06 2.48
C SER A 63 6.62 -1.52 3.06
N LEU A 64 6.84 -2.83 3.03
CA LEU A 64 8.10 -3.45 3.47
C LEU A 64 9.03 -3.72 2.28
N HIS A 65 10.29 -4.02 2.60
CA HIS A 65 11.17 -4.72 1.69
C HIS A 65 10.84 -6.22 1.74
N GLN A 66 9.94 -6.67 0.86
CA GLN A 66 9.49 -8.06 0.78
C GLN A 66 10.60 -8.96 0.22
N ILE A 67 10.87 -10.08 0.89
CA ILE A 67 11.97 -11.02 0.56
C ILE A 67 11.50 -12.48 0.47
N HIS A 68 10.20 -12.73 0.38
CA HIS A 68 9.59 -14.07 0.34
C HIS A 68 9.89 -14.93 1.58
N SER A 69 10.00 -14.30 2.74
CA SER A 69 10.13 -14.93 4.05
C SER A 69 8.76 -15.21 4.70
N SER A 70 8.79 -15.84 5.87
CA SER A 70 7.63 -15.93 6.78
C SER A 70 7.67 -14.90 7.91
N ARG A 71 8.54 -13.89 7.83
CA ARG A 71 8.75 -12.93 8.91
C ARG A 71 7.62 -11.91 8.94
N VAL A 72 7.12 -11.65 10.15
CA VAL A 72 6.14 -10.62 10.45
C VAL A 72 6.76 -9.61 11.41
N VAL A 73 6.56 -8.31 11.15
CA VAL A 73 7.06 -7.23 12.01
C VAL A 73 5.92 -6.38 12.59
N ASP A 74 6.05 -5.99 13.84
CA ASP A 74 5.23 -4.95 14.46
C ASP A 74 5.84 -3.58 14.10
N ILE A 75 5.00 -2.62 13.70
CA ILE A 75 5.43 -1.28 13.29
C ILE A 75 4.85 -0.16 14.18
N ASP A 76 4.32 -0.50 15.36
CA ASP A 76 3.75 0.45 16.31
C ASP A 76 4.78 1.41 16.92
N ASP A 77 6.08 1.13 16.84
CA ASP A 77 7.12 2.07 17.29
C ASP A 77 7.75 2.88 16.13
N ILE A 78 7.29 2.66 14.90
CA ILE A 78 7.86 3.32 13.72
C ILE A 78 7.13 4.63 13.43
N GLU A 79 7.90 5.71 13.31
CA GLU A 79 7.41 7.01 12.85
C GLU A 79 7.56 7.15 11.34
N LEU A 80 6.43 7.32 10.65
CA LEU A 80 6.40 7.55 9.21
C LEU A 80 6.51 9.05 8.92
N LYS A 81 7.57 9.46 8.23
CA LYS A 81 7.77 10.86 7.82
C LYS A 81 6.87 11.25 6.65
N GLU A 82 6.76 10.36 5.67
CA GLU A 82 6.03 10.59 4.43
C GLU A 82 4.62 9.98 4.47
N ARG A 83 3.73 10.50 3.61
CA ARG A 83 2.39 9.90 3.43
C ARG A 83 2.45 8.50 2.83
N TRP A 84 3.46 8.20 2.01
CA TRP A 84 3.79 6.85 1.59
C TRP A 84 5.24 6.56 1.94
N SER A 85 5.49 5.58 2.79
CA SER A 85 6.83 5.20 3.24
C SER A 85 7.14 3.76 2.84
N GLU A 86 8.37 3.53 2.38
CA GLU A 86 8.92 2.18 2.21
C GLU A 86 9.90 1.95 3.36
N LEU A 87 9.56 1.02 4.24
CA LEU A 87 10.45 0.64 5.33
C LEU A 87 11.49 -0.32 4.79
N ASN A 88 12.77 -0.04 5.05
CA ASN A 88 13.87 -0.96 4.78
C ASN A 88 13.92 -2.07 5.86
N LEU A 89 12.78 -2.71 6.10
CA LEU A 89 12.63 -3.84 6.99
C LEU A 89 12.33 -5.07 6.12
N GLU A 90 13.23 -6.04 6.18
CA GLU A 90 13.08 -7.32 5.49
C GLU A 90 12.04 -8.18 6.21
N ALA A 91 10.84 -8.24 5.63
CA ALA A 91 9.71 -9.06 6.09
C ALA A 91 8.61 -9.07 5.02
N ASP A 92 7.67 -10.01 5.15
CA ASP A 92 6.59 -10.23 4.17
C ASP A 92 5.20 -10.10 4.80
N GLY A 93 5.15 -9.85 6.10
CA GLY A 93 3.95 -9.48 6.82
C GLY A 93 4.27 -8.40 7.86
N PHE A 94 3.25 -7.63 8.22
CA PHE A 94 3.37 -6.66 9.30
C PHE A 94 2.02 -6.35 9.91
N VAL A 95 2.05 -5.91 11.16
CA VAL A 95 0.88 -5.60 11.97
C VAL A 95 1.05 -4.25 12.64
N THR A 96 -0.07 -3.60 12.93
CA THR A 96 -0.10 -2.35 13.69
C THR A 96 -1.42 -2.25 14.44
N SER A 97 -1.40 -1.58 15.59
CA SER A 97 -2.60 -1.09 16.27
C SER A 97 -2.87 0.40 16.00
N LYS A 98 -1.94 1.11 15.34
CA LYS A 98 -2.08 2.53 15.02
C LYS A 98 -3.21 2.76 14.00
N PRO A 99 -4.15 3.68 14.29
CA PRO A 99 -5.17 4.06 13.33
C PRO A 99 -4.57 4.84 12.15
N ASN A 100 -5.30 4.89 11.04
CA ASN A 100 -4.94 5.62 9.82
C ASN A 100 -3.64 5.15 9.13
N LEU A 101 -3.21 3.92 9.35
CA LEU A 101 -2.16 3.27 8.55
C LEU A 101 -2.78 2.28 7.56
N ILE A 102 -2.40 2.39 6.29
CA ILE A 102 -2.67 1.37 5.26
C ILE A 102 -1.42 0.51 5.13
N LEU A 103 -1.56 -0.75 5.53
CA LEU A 103 -0.55 -1.78 5.35
C LEU A 103 -0.60 -2.30 3.92
N ASN A 104 0.41 -1.97 3.12
CA ASN A 104 0.46 -2.32 1.71
C ASN A 104 1.44 -3.47 1.46
N ILE A 105 0.91 -4.57 0.93
CA ILE A 105 1.66 -5.73 0.44
C ILE A 105 1.61 -5.68 -1.09
N LEU A 106 2.77 -5.68 -1.74
CA LEU A 106 2.87 -5.66 -3.20
C LEU A 106 2.89 -7.09 -3.73
N THR A 107 2.07 -7.34 -4.74
CA THR A 107 1.94 -8.63 -5.44
C THR A 107 1.69 -8.37 -6.93
N ALA A 108 2.01 -9.33 -7.80
CA ALA A 108 1.86 -9.20 -9.25
C ALA A 108 1.26 -10.45 -9.90
#